data_AF-A0A929GW89-F1
#
_entry.id   AF-A0A929GW89-F1
#
_cell.length_a   1.000
_cell.length_b   1.000
_cell.length_c   1.000
_cell.angle_alpha   90.00
_cell.angle_beta   90.00
_cell.angle_gamma   90.00
#
_symmetry.space_group_name_H-M   'P 1'
#
loop_
_entity.id
_entity.type
_entity.pdbx_description
1 polymer ?
#
loop_
_entity_poly.entity_id
_entity_poly.type
_entity_poly.pdbx_seq_one_letter_code
_entity_poly.pdbx_strand_id
1 'polypeptide(L)'
;MGPISLEIVDKIYEETRDLSDKKISREMENLLSRQTEPFRFIHEMTSDVDAGITDMTSFIFYCVYRMYEEGYGKIAGRISADLITGCMEEHEDFIESLEGVHEAFFERLARNRLIVQPNVMAFVSNIIHEEMIDTESPCSEEDIGHVFMTMKTLIDVLEKAFGGEADRTVRSKKVKQLSFLNDSDYEDAEYDDRGGFPDELDPLYRMDRRFLLAAELYNYSYMNYEDHLGDMPGEGNLRFEKLMPETVDALERAEMEGWTDARLAKAIKEDKKMMPEMKAHFKRAKDIVDAPHAAESFRRGVRYSVRDAVKDKMSDKEIEDLVTQICYGAADLALLLELEETELSDYSEDLRKIGDDMDEI
;
A
#
# COMPACT_ATOMS: atom_id res chain seq x y z
N MET A 1 9.46 11.80 -3.56
CA MET A 1 8.96 12.85 -4.50
C MET A 1 7.54 12.45 -4.89
N GLY A 2 6.83 13.21 -5.75
CA GLY A 2 5.55 12.70 -6.30
C GLY A 2 5.79 11.49 -7.22
N PRO A 3 4.76 10.77 -7.69
CA PRO A 3 4.93 9.73 -8.70
C PRO A 3 5.14 10.33 -10.11
N ILE A 4 6.00 9.71 -10.93
CA ILE A 4 6.16 10.03 -12.36
C ILE A 4 4.85 9.70 -13.06
N SER A 5 4.31 10.66 -13.82
CA SER A 5 3.04 10.49 -14.51
C SER A 5 3.13 9.48 -15.65
N LEU A 6 2.00 8.82 -15.95
CA LEU A 6 1.89 7.92 -17.10
C LEU A 6 2.25 8.62 -18.42
N GLU A 7 1.88 9.90 -18.56
CA GLU A 7 2.21 10.71 -19.75
C GLU A 7 3.72 10.81 -20.00
N ILE A 8 4.53 10.92 -18.95
CA ILE A 8 6.00 10.96 -19.07
C ILE A 8 6.54 9.58 -19.46
N VAL A 9 6.01 8.52 -18.85
CA VAL A 9 6.39 7.14 -19.16
C VAL A 9 6.13 6.84 -20.64
N ASP A 10 4.91 7.10 -21.12
CA ASP A 10 4.50 6.88 -22.50
C ASP A 10 5.36 7.69 -23.48
N LYS A 11 5.54 8.99 -23.20
CA LYS A 11 6.37 9.87 -24.02
C LYS A 11 7.79 9.33 -24.17
N ILE A 12 8.44 8.95 -23.07
CA ILE A 12 9.83 8.48 -23.11
C ILE A 12 9.94 7.14 -23.81
N TYR A 13 8.96 6.26 -23.64
CA TYR A 13 8.94 4.97 -24.33
C TYR A 13 8.79 5.14 -25.85
N GLU A 14 7.83 5.96 -26.30
CA GLU A 14 7.65 6.28 -27.71
C GLU A 14 8.90 6.94 -28.32
N GLU A 15 9.45 7.97 -27.64
CA GLU A 15 10.66 8.66 -28.09
C GLU A 15 11.84 7.71 -28.26
N THR A 16 11.97 6.71 -27.36
CA THR A 16 13.07 5.76 -27.38
C THR A 16 12.86 4.70 -28.47
N ARG A 17 11.64 4.23 -28.67
CA ARG A 17 11.27 3.25 -29.70
C ARG A 17 11.53 3.76 -31.12
N ASP A 18 11.37 5.07 -31.33
CA ASP A 18 11.63 5.71 -32.63
C ASP A 18 13.13 5.98 -32.91
N LEU A 19 14.02 5.70 -31.95
CA LEU A 19 15.45 5.88 -32.16
C LEU A 19 16.05 4.72 -32.96
N SER A 20 16.91 5.04 -33.92
CA SER A 20 17.79 4.03 -34.53
C SER A 20 18.76 3.45 -33.49
N ASP A 21 19.15 2.18 -33.64
CA ASP A 21 20.14 1.49 -32.78
C ASP A 21 21.40 2.31 -32.57
N LYS A 22 21.96 2.93 -33.63
CA LYS A 22 23.16 3.78 -33.53
C LYS A 22 22.97 4.99 -32.62
N LYS A 23 21.75 5.52 -32.54
CA LYS A 23 21.43 6.65 -31.66
C LYS A 23 21.23 6.15 -30.24
N ILE A 24 20.54 5.02 -30.05
CA ILE A 24 20.39 4.35 -28.73
C ILE A 24 21.77 4.04 -28.14
N SER A 25 22.65 3.35 -28.88
CA SER A 25 24.00 3.02 -28.40
C SER A 25 24.78 4.28 -27.98
N ARG A 26 24.67 5.37 -28.74
CA ARG A 26 25.34 6.64 -28.39
C ARG A 26 24.77 7.27 -27.12
N GLU A 27 23.45 7.27 -26.96
CA GLU A 27 22.81 7.81 -25.75
C GLU A 27 23.15 6.96 -24.52
N MET A 28 23.19 5.64 -24.66
CA MET A 28 23.63 4.71 -23.61
C MET A 28 25.10 4.89 -23.27
N GLU A 29 26.01 5.03 -24.24
CA GLU A 29 27.43 5.35 -24.00
C GLU A 29 27.60 6.67 -23.25
N ASN A 30 26.83 7.69 -23.65
CA ASN A 30 26.81 8.98 -22.96
C ASN A 30 26.31 8.82 -21.53
N LEU A 31 25.25 8.06 -21.29
CA LEU A 31 24.74 7.80 -19.95
C LEU A 31 25.75 7.01 -19.10
N LEU A 32 26.35 5.96 -19.64
CA LEU A 32 27.39 5.15 -18.99
C LEU A 32 28.59 6.00 -18.55
N SER A 33 28.99 6.97 -19.37
CA SER A 33 30.08 7.90 -19.02
C SER A 33 29.73 8.84 -17.84
N ARG A 34 28.42 9.09 -17.64
CA ARG A 34 27.89 9.91 -16.53
C ARG A 34 27.64 9.06 -15.28
N GLN A 35 27.06 7.88 -15.44
CA GLN A 35 26.55 6.99 -14.39
C GLN A 35 27.11 5.58 -14.56
N THR A 36 28.39 5.38 -14.28
CA THR A 36 29.07 4.10 -14.52
C THR A 36 28.64 2.99 -13.55
N GLU A 37 28.41 3.32 -12.28
CA GLU A 37 28.10 2.31 -11.24
C GLU A 37 26.78 1.56 -11.49
N PRO A 38 25.66 2.20 -11.89
CA PRO A 38 24.44 1.48 -12.28
C PRO A 38 24.65 0.42 -13.36
N PHE A 39 25.41 0.70 -14.42
CA PHE A 39 25.67 -0.29 -15.47
C PHE A 39 26.61 -1.40 -15.02
N ARG A 40 27.58 -1.08 -14.15
CA ARG A 40 28.41 -2.12 -13.53
C ARG A 40 27.54 -3.07 -12.71
N PHE A 41 26.62 -2.52 -11.92
CA PHE A 41 25.67 -3.29 -11.13
C PHE A 41 24.78 -4.17 -12.02
N ILE A 42 24.20 -3.63 -13.09
CA ILE A 42 23.43 -4.43 -14.06
C ILE A 42 24.26 -5.61 -14.56
N HIS A 43 25.46 -5.35 -15.08
CA HIS A 43 26.32 -6.39 -15.62
C HIS A 43 26.73 -7.43 -14.57
N GLU A 44 26.90 -7.04 -13.30
CA GLU A 44 27.19 -7.97 -12.21
C GLU A 44 25.99 -8.85 -11.87
N MET A 45 24.79 -8.26 -11.76
CA MET A 45 23.56 -8.98 -11.46
C MET A 45 23.08 -9.87 -12.62
N THR A 46 23.50 -9.56 -13.85
CA THR A 46 23.12 -10.30 -15.05
C THR A 46 24.31 -11.05 -15.67
N SER A 47 25.41 -11.30 -14.94
CA SER A 47 26.59 -11.96 -15.51
C SER A 47 26.38 -13.43 -15.84
N ASP A 48 25.48 -14.09 -15.10
CA ASP A 48 25.20 -15.51 -15.22
C ASP A 48 24.02 -15.82 -16.15
N VAL A 49 23.38 -14.77 -16.68
CA VAL A 49 22.25 -14.89 -17.63
C VAL A 49 22.72 -14.64 -19.07
N ASP A 50 21.84 -14.88 -20.04
CA ASP A 50 22.16 -14.65 -21.46
C ASP A 50 22.55 -13.18 -21.73
N ALA A 51 23.51 -12.98 -22.65
CA ALA A 51 24.00 -11.65 -22.99
C ALA A 51 22.88 -10.71 -23.48
N GLY A 52 21.85 -11.24 -24.15
CA GLY A 52 20.68 -10.49 -24.56
C GLY A 52 19.88 -9.91 -23.38
N ILE A 53 19.84 -10.61 -22.24
CA ILE A 53 19.17 -10.14 -21.03
C ILE A 53 19.92 -8.96 -20.42
N THR A 54 21.26 -9.00 -20.44
CA THR A 54 22.10 -7.87 -19.96
C THR A 54 21.87 -6.62 -20.79
N ASP A 55 21.85 -6.76 -22.13
CA ASP A 55 21.62 -5.65 -23.05
C ASP A 55 20.21 -5.07 -22.88
N MET A 56 19.20 -5.93 -22.77
CA MET A 56 17.81 -5.55 -22.52
C MET A 56 17.65 -4.84 -21.17
N THR A 57 18.22 -5.38 -20.09
CA THR A 57 18.17 -4.75 -18.75
C THR A 57 18.82 -3.37 -18.77
N SER A 58 19.95 -3.24 -19.48
CA SER A 58 20.62 -1.95 -19.71
C SER A 58 19.75 -0.96 -20.47
N PHE A 59 18.98 -1.43 -21.46
CA PHE A 59 18.03 -0.62 -22.21
C PHE A 59 16.84 -0.18 -21.36
N ILE A 60 16.24 -1.09 -20.57
CA ILE A 60 15.16 -0.76 -19.63
C ILE A 60 15.64 0.31 -18.64
N PHE A 61 16.83 0.14 -18.06
CA PHE A 61 17.42 1.14 -17.17
C PHE A 61 17.62 2.50 -17.85
N TYR A 62 18.06 2.53 -19.11
CA TYR A 62 18.16 3.78 -19.86
C TYR A 62 16.81 4.49 -19.97
N CYS A 63 15.73 3.78 -20.31
CA CYS A 63 14.37 4.33 -20.37
C CYS A 63 13.93 4.87 -19.01
N VAL A 64 14.07 4.09 -17.95
CA VAL A 64 13.74 4.49 -16.57
C VAL A 64 14.51 5.75 -16.16
N TYR A 65 15.83 5.78 -16.40
CA TYR A 65 16.65 6.94 -16.08
C TYR A 65 16.18 8.20 -16.83
N ARG A 66 15.75 8.06 -18.10
CA ARG A 66 15.19 9.15 -18.89
C ARG A 66 13.82 9.63 -18.36
N MET A 67 12.99 8.73 -17.84
CA MET A 67 11.73 9.10 -17.18
C MET A 67 11.99 9.94 -15.93
N TYR A 68 12.96 9.56 -15.11
CA TYR A 68 13.40 10.36 -13.96
C TYR A 68 14.01 11.70 -14.39
N GLU A 69 14.83 11.72 -15.46
CA GLU A 69 15.40 12.98 -15.95
C GLU A 69 14.32 13.95 -16.46
N GLU A 70 13.26 13.43 -17.09
CA GLU A 70 12.14 14.24 -17.57
C GLU A 70 11.23 14.70 -16.43
N GLY A 71 10.93 13.82 -15.47
CA GLY A 71 10.02 14.12 -14.35
C GLY A 71 10.61 15.05 -13.30
N TYR A 72 11.90 14.93 -13.01
CA TYR A 72 12.54 15.64 -11.89
C TYR A 72 13.75 16.51 -12.30
N GLY A 73 14.09 16.56 -13.59
CA GLY A 73 15.22 17.32 -14.11
C GLY A 73 16.52 16.52 -14.08
N LYS A 74 17.68 17.15 -13.93
CA LYS A 74 18.95 16.41 -13.94
C LYS A 74 19.38 16.03 -12.54
N ILE A 75 19.83 14.79 -12.36
CA ILE A 75 20.51 14.35 -11.14
C ILE A 75 21.73 15.25 -10.87
N ALA A 76 21.87 15.70 -9.61
CA ALA A 76 22.93 16.65 -9.22
C ALA A 76 24.33 16.01 -9.19
N GLY A 77 24.43 14.67 -9.20
CA GLY A 77 25.68 13.94 -9.03
C GLY A 77 25.70 12.56 -9.67
N ARG A 78 26.74 11.79 -9.34
CA ARG A 78 26.87 10.38 -9.75
C ARG A 78 26.26 9.48 -8.68
N ILE A 79 25.57 8.44 -9.13
CA ILE A 79 25.14 7.34 -8.26
C ILE A 79 26.39 6.57 -7.81
N SER A 80 26.55 6.43 -6.50
CA SER A 80 27.67 5.68 -5.90
C SER A 80 27.32 4.21 -5.72
N ALA A 81 28.32 3.33 -5.78
CA ALA A 81 28.18 1.92 -5.43
C ALA A 81 27.55 1.73 -4.04
N ASP A 82 27.98 2.50 -3.02
CA ASP A 82 27.42 2.44 -1.67
C ASP A 82 25.90 2.67 -1.59
N LEU A 83 25.36 3.49 -2.50
CA LEU A 83 23.91 3.76 -2.55
C LEU A 83 23.18 2.57 -3.16
N ILE A 84 23.74 1.98 -4.20
CA ILE A 84 23.21 0.77 -4.84
C ILE A 84 23.22 -0.39 -3.86
N THR A 85 24.37 -0.66 -3.22
CA THR A 85 24.51 -1.71 -2.20
C THR A 85 23.53 -1.49 -1.05
N GLY A 86 23.38 -0.25 -0.57
CA GLY A 86 22.40 0.04 0.49
C GLY A 86 20.96 -0.27 0.11
N CYS A 87 20.52 0.08 -1.10
CA CYS A 87 19.18 -0.29 -1.58
C CYS A 87 19.02 -1.81 -1.77
N MET A 88 20.07 -2.50 -2.22
CA MET A 88 20.04 -3.95 -2.39
C MET A 88 19.93 -4.68 -1.04
N GLU A 89 20.76 -4.29 -0.06
CA GLU A 89 20.71 -4.81 1.32
C GLU A 89 19.30 -4.60 1.92
N GLU A 90 18.71 -3.42 1.74
CA GLU A 90 17.34 -3.13 2.21
C GLU A 90 16.28 -4.05 1.56
N HIS A 91 16.46 -4.43 0.29
CA HIS A 91 15.58 -5.36 -0.41
C HIS A 91 15.78 -6.80 0.07
N GLU A 92 17.02 -7.24 0.28
CA GLU A 92 17.34 -8.55 0.84
C GLU A 92 16.77 -8.70 2.25
N ASP A 93 17.04 -7.74 3.14
CA ASP A 93 16.49 -7.68 4.51
C ASP A 93 14.96 -7.74 4.48
N PHE A 94 14.33 -7.05 3.53
CA PHE A 94 12.89 -7.10 3.36
C PHE A 94 12.41 -8.48 2.93
N ILE A 95 13.02 -9.11 1.92
CA ILE A 95 12.65 -10.45 1.47
C ILE A 95 12.85 -11.48 2.59
N GLU A 96 13.96 -11.41 3.33
CA GLU A 96 14.20 -12.27 4.49
C GLU A 96 13.14 -12.06 5.57
N SER A 97 12.71 -10.82 5.81
CA SER A 97 11.65 -10.53 6.78
C SER A 97 10.27 -11.12 6.39
N LEU A 98 10.09 -11.49 5.12
CA LEU A 98 8.89 -12.14 4.62
C LEU A 98 8.92 -13.66 4.79
N GLU A 99 10.04 -14.25 5.22
CA GLU A 99 10.12 -15.70 5.45
C GLU A 99 9.14 -16.12 6.57
N GLY A 100 8.19 -16.98 6.22
CA GLY A 100 7.15 -17.46 7.14
C GLY A 100 5.92 -16.54 7.27
N VAL A 101 5.87 -15.42 6.54
CA VAL A 101 4.67 -14.59 6.40
C VAL A 101 3.64 -15.31 5.51
N HIS A 102 2.37 -15.25 5.89
CA HIS A 102 1.29 -15.85 5.11
C HIS A 102 1.14 -15.16 3.74
N GLU A 103 0.86 -15.93 2.68
CA GLU A 103 0.83 -15.48 1.27
C GLU A 103 -0.03 -14.22 1.03
N ALA A 104 -1.20 -14.15 1.64
CA ALA A 104 -2.07 -12.96 1.58
C ALA A 104 -1.43 -11.67 2.17
N PHE A 105 -0.58 -11.80 3.19
CA PHE A 105 0.16 -10.66 3.75
C PHE A 105 1.42 -10.34 2.92
N PHE A 106 2.01 -11.35 2.29
CA PHE A 106 3.13 -11.19 1.36
C PHE A 106 2.75 -10.27 0.20
N GLU A 107 1.62 -10.53 -0.47
CA GLU A 107 1.15 -9.69 -1.59
C GLU A 107 0.92 -8.23 -1.17
N ARG A 108 0.48 -7.99 0.07
CA ARG A 108 0.21 -6.64 0.58
C ARG A 108 1.49 -5.89 0.91
N LEU A 109 2.41 -6.53 1.63
CA LEU A 109 3.71 -5.95 1.95
C LEU A 109 4.52 -5.67 0.68
N ALA A 110 4.42 -6.59 -0.30
CA ALA A 110 4.98 -6.40 -1.63
C ALA A 110 4.34 -5.18 -2.34
N ARG A 111 3.02 -5.03 -2.36
CA ARG A 111 2.37 -3.85 -2.98
C ARG A 111 2.79 -2.53 -2.34
N ASN A 112 2.82 -2.44 -1.02
CA ASN A 112 3.09 -1.16 -0.34
C ASN A 112 4.56 -0.74 -0.40
N ARG A 113 5.52 -1.68 -0.42
CA ARG A 113 6.96 -1.35 -0.51
C ARG A 113 7.54 -1.38 -1.93
N LEU A 114 6.93 -2.11 -2.87
CA LEU A 114 7.48 -2.22 -4.22
C LEU A 114 7.10 -1.04 -5.13
N ILE A 115 6.11 -0.23 -4.75
CA ILE A 115 5.43 0.69 -5.67
C ILE A 115 5.66 2.16 -5.26
N VAL A 116 6.92 2.57 -5.10
CA VAL A 116 7.23 4.02 -4.92
C VAL A 116 6.95 4.81 -6.21
N GLN A 117 7.18 4.19 -7.36
CA GLN A 117 6.92 4.76 -8.68
C GLN A 117 6.01 3.83 -9.50
N PRO A 118 4.68 3.85 -9.27
CA PRO A 118 3.75 2.87 -9.86
C PRO A 118 3.83 2.78 -11.38
N ASN A 119 3.80 3.92 -12.07
CA ASN A 119 3.80 3.93 -13.53
C ASN A 119 5.14 3.44 -14.11
N VAL A 120 6.26 3.70 -13.43
CA VAL A 120 7.59 3.23 -13.85
C VAL A 120 7.73 1.73 -13.60
N MET A 121 7.24 1.23 -12.47
CA MET A 121 7.23 -0.20 -12.17
C MET A 121 6.34 -0.96 -13.14
N ALA A 122 5.14 -0.43 -13.45
CA ALA A 122 4.26 -1.01 -14.45
C ALA A 122 4.93 -1.09 -15.82
N PHE A 123 5.64 -0.04 -16.24
CA PHE A 123 6.44 -0.05 -17.46
C PHE A 123 7.50 -1.16 -17.47
N VAL A 124 8.29 -1.29 -16.39
CA VAL A 124 9.31 -2.33 -16.27
C VAL A 124 8.69 -3.73 -16.33
N SER A 125 7.62 -3.95 -15.58
CA SER A 125 6.89 -5.22 -15.57
C SER A 125 6.34 -5.58 -16.95
N ASN A 126 5.80 -4.61 -17.69
CA ASN A 126 5.30 -4.83 -19.04
C ASN A 126 6.42 -5.22 -20.00
N ILE A 127 7.58 -4.54 -19.99
CA ILE A 127 8.70 -4.92 -20.85
C ILE A 127 9.24 -6.31 -20.49
N ILE A 128 9.39 -6.63 -19.21
CA ILE A 128 9.82 -7.97 -18.78
C ILE A 128 8.83 -9.03 -19.28
N HIS A 129 7.52 -8.76 -19.17
CA HIS A 129 6.51 -9.70 -19.64
C HIS A 129 6.58 -9.90 -21.16
N GLU A 130 6.62 -8.81 -21.94
CA GLU A 130 6.66 -8.87 -23.40
C GLU A 130 7.94 -9.53 -23.94
N GLU A 131 9.10 -9.17 -23.38
CA GLU A 131 10.41 -9.54 -23.94
C GLU A 131 10.99 -10.83 -23.33
N MET A 132 10.61 -11.18 -22.08
CA MET A 132 11.17 -12.34 -21.38
C MET A 132 10.18 -13.48 -21.17
N ILE A 133 8.87 -13.19 -21.06
CA ILE A 133 7.84 -14.21 -20.78
C ILE A 133 7.12 -14.61 -22.08
N ASP A 134 6.65 -13.63 -22.85
CA ASP A 134 5.83 -13.82 -24.05
C ASP A 134 6.67 -13.91 -25.34
N THR A 135 7.88 -14.46 -25.25
CA THR A 135 8.82 -14.62 -26.36
C THR A 135 8.89 -16.08 -26.86
N GLU A 136 9.47 -16.31 -28.05
CA GLU A 136 9.62 -17.66 -28.61
C GLU A 136 10.51 -18.58 -27.76
N SER A 137 11.38 -18.00 -26.93
CA SER A 137 12.24 -18.71 -25.98
C SER A 137 12.19 -18.01 -24.61
N PRO A 138 11.16 -18.26 -23.79
CA PRO A 138 10.99 -17.59 -22.50
C PRO A 138 12.19 -17.78 -21.58
N CYS A 139 12.51 -16.73 -20.81
CA CYS A 139 13.53 -16.79 -19.76
C CYS A 139 13.06 -17.66 -18.60
N SER A 140 13.99 -18.13 -17.76
CA SER A 140 13.61 -18.84 -16.54
C SER A 140 12.99 -17.87 -15.52
N GLU A 141 12.17 -18.38 -14.61
CA GLU A 141 11.60 -17.58 -13.50
C GLU A 141 12.71 -16.96 -12.63
N GLU A 142 13.83 -17.65 -12.47
CA GLU A 142 15.01 -17.16 -11.75
C GLU A 142 15.64 -15.95 -12.47
N ASP A 143 15.82 -16.02 -13.78
CA ASP A 143 16.36 -14.90 -14.58
C ASP A 143 15.42 -13.69 -14.54
N ILE A 144 14.10 -13.93 -14.65
CA ILE A 144 13.07 -12.88 -14.54
C ILE A 144 13.14 -12.22 -13.16
N GLY A 145 13.27 -13.03 -12.10
CA GLY A 145 13.45 -12.55 -10.73
C GLY A 145 14.70 -11.66 -10.60
N HIS A 146 15.84 -12.09 -11.13
CA HIS A 146 17.08 -11.30 -11.11
C HIS A 146 16.94 -9.95 -11.83
N VAL A 147 16.34 -9.94 -13.03
CA VAL A 147 16.11 -8.69 -13.78
C VAL A 147 15.15 -7.77 -13.03
N PHE A 148 14.05 -8.31 -12.50
CA PHE A 148 13.07 -7.54 -11.73
C PHE A 148 13.72 -6.90 -10.49
N MET A 149 14.48 -7.67 -9.71
CA MET A 149 15.17 -7.18 -8.50
C MET A 149 16.26 -6.14 -8.83
N THR A 150 16.98 -6.34 -9.94
CA THR A 150 17.96 -5.36 -10.44
C THR A 150 17.28 -4.04 -10.77
N MET A 151 16.17 -4.09 -11.51
CA MET A 151 15.43 -2.90 -11.91
C MET A 151 14.78 -2.19 -10.72
N LYS A 152 14.19 -2.93 -9.79
CA LYS A 152 13.62 -2.37 -8.55
C LYS A 152 14.68 -1.65 -7.72
N THR A 153 15.85 -2.26 -7.56
CA THR A 153 16.99 -1.63 -6.86
C THR A 153 17.41 -0.33 -7.54
N LEU A 154 17.52 -0.31 -8.87
CA LEU A 154 17.90 0.90 -9.59
C LEU A 154 16.84 2.00 -9.54
N ILE A 155 15.56 1.65 -9.53
CA ILE A 155 14.46 2.61 -9.36
C ILE A 155 14.56 3.29 -7.99
N ASP A 156 14.77 2.53 -6.91
CA ASP A 156 14.91 3.10 -5.56
C ASP A 156 16.17 3.94 -5.41
N VAL A 157 17.27 3.51 -6.03
CA VAL A 157 18.51 4.30 -6.11
C VAL A 157 18.25 5.63 -6.80
N LEU A 158 17.48 5.65 -7.89
CA LEU A 158 17.10 6.88 -8.57
C LEU A 158 16.19 7.74 -7.69
N GLU A 159 15.18 7.18 -7.03
CA GLU A 159 14.31 7.91 -6.10
C GLU A 159 15.14 8.61 -5.00
N LYS A 160 16.04 7.89 -4.32
CA LYS A 160 16.92 8.46 -3.30
C LYS A 160 17.88 9.52 -3.87
N ALA A 161 18.38 9.30 -5.08
CA ALA A 161 19.33 10.21 -5.72
C ALA A 161 18.69 11.51 -6.20
N PHE A 162 17.48 11.45 -6.75
CA PHE A 162 16.71 12.62 -7.17
C PHE A 162 16.03 13.33 -5.99
N GLY A 163 15.65 12.58 -4.95
CA GLY A 163 15.08 13.12 -3.70
C GLY A 163 16.10 13.86 -2.82
N GLY A 164 17.39 13.84 -3.19
CA GLY A 164 18.46 14.50 -2.44
C GLY A 164 18.94 13.74 -1.21
N GLU A 165 18.57 12.47 -1.06
CA GLU A 165 18.97 11.62 0.06
C GLU A 165 20.35 10.98 -0.12
N ALA A 166 20.87 10.94 -1.36
CA ALA A 166 22.20 10.38 -1.65
C ALA A 166 23.33 10.96 -0.78
N ASP A 167 23.22 12.23 -0.37
CA ASP A 167 24.22 12.92 0.46
C ASP A 167 24.00 12.70 1.98
N ARG A 168 22.82 12.22 2.39
CA ARG A 168 22.46 11.94 3.79
C ARG A 168 22.84 10.53 4.21
N THR A 169 22.70 9.52 3.36
CA THR A 169 23.00 8.12 3.69
C THR A 169 24.49 7.88 3.93
N VAL A 170 25.36 8.53 3.13
CA VAL A 170 26.82 8.51 3.33
C VAL A 170 27.23 9.22 4.63
N ARG A 171 26.56 10.33 4.99
CA ARG A 171 26.76 11.00 6.28
C ARG A 171 26.25 10.16 7.45
N SER A 172 25.10 9.49 7.30
CA SER A 172 24.48 8.62 8.31
C SER A 172 25.34 7.40 8.66
N LYS A 173 25.89 6.66 7.66
CA LYS A 173 26.84 5.55 7.95
C LYS A 173 28.14 6.06 8.61
N LYS A 174 28.62 7.26 8.26
CA LYS A 174 29.78 7.90 8.91
C LYS A 174 29.47 8.37 10.33
N VAL A 175 28.25 8.80 10.60
CA VAL A 175 27.76 9.17 11.94
C VAL A 175 27.48 7.93 12.80
N LYS A 176 26.93 6.83 12.25
CA LYS A 176 26.75 5.56 12.97
C LYS A 176 28.08 4.91 13.39
N GLN A 177 29.18 5.11 12.65
CA GLN A 177 30.53 4.76 13.10
C GLN A 177 31.09 5.68 14.21
N LEU A 178 30.50 6.86 14.41
CA LEU A 178 30.93 7.87 15.39
C LEU A 178 29.94 8.05 16.57
N SER A 179 28.74 7.47 16.51
CA SER A 179 27.64 7.71 17.46
C SER A 179 27.38 6.52 18.40
N PHE A 180 28.44 5.86 18.87
CA PHE A 180 28.37 5.00 20.05
C PHE A 180 28.36 5.80 21.37
N LEU A 181 28.07 7.10 21.33
CA LEU A 181 27.99 7.95 22.52
C LEU A 181 26.81 8.92 22.42
N ASN A 182 25.95 8.81 23.43
CA ASN A 182 24.89 9.71 23.91
C ASN A 182 23.48 9.58 23.31
N ASP A 183 22.66 8.81 24.03
CA ASP A 183 21.26 9.10 24.31
C ASP A 183 21.12 10.37 25.15
N SER A 184 20.23 11.29 24.79
CA SER A 184 19.13 11.78 25.65
C SER A 184 18.40 12.98 25.02
N ASP A 185 17.10 13.05 25.30
CA ASP A 185 16.24 14.24 25.35
C ASP A 185 15.54 14.70 24.07
N TYR A 186 14.24 14.39 23.98
CA TYR A 186 13.22 15.33 23.49
C TYR A 186 11.90 15.12 24.25
N GLU A 187 11.58 16.09 25.12
CA GLU A 187 10.28 16.33 25.75
C GLU A 187 9.49 17.38 24.95
N ASP A 188 8.16 17.27 25.05
CA ASP A 188 7.10 18.28 24.93
C ASP A 188 6.77 18.91 23.56
N ALA A 189 5.66 18.44 22.97
CA ALA A 189 4.82 19.22 22.06
C ALA A 189 3.35 19.20 22.55
N GLU A 190 2.87 20.37 22.97
CA GLU A 190 1.47 20.62 23.33
C GLU A 190 0.56 20.54 22.07
N TYR A 191 -0.48 19.71 22.11
CA TYR A 191 -1.53 19.63 21.08
C TYR A 191 -2.63 20.68 21.32
N ASP A 192 -2.87 21.55 20.33
CA ASP A 192 -3.98 22.53 20.29
C ASP A 192 -5.27 21.84 19.80
N ASP A 193 -6.24 21.74 20.71
CA ASP A 193 -7.58 21.17 20.56
C ASP A 193 -8.51 22.12 19.78
N ARG A 194 -8.44 22.07 18.45
CA ARG A 194 -9.49 22.62 17.58
C ARG A 194 -9.83 21.65 16.45
N GLY A 195 -10.81 20.79 16.72
CA GLY A 195 -11.43 19.86 15.77
C GLY A 195 -12.05 20.54 14.55
N GLY A 196 -11.23 20.79 13.53
CA GLY A 196 -11.64 20.97 12.15
C GLY A 196 -10.94 19.92 11.30
N PHE A 197 -11.68 18.92 10.83
CA PHE A 197 -11.18 18.00 9.82
C PHE A 197 -10.76 18.81 8.57
N PRO A 198 -9.54 18.62 8.03
CA PRO A 198 -9.11 19.34 6.85
C PRO A 198 -9.90 18.85 5.62
N ASP A 199 -10.51 19.78 4.89
CA ASP A 199 -11.25 19.54 3.63
C ASP A 199 -10.35 19.13 2.44
N GLU A 200 -9.04 19.02 2.64
CA GLU A 200 -8.08 18.45 1.68
C GLU A 200 -7.65 17.08 2.19
N LEU A 201 -8.44 16.06 1.86
CA LEU A 201 -8.07 14.65 2.07
C LEU A 201 -6.75 14.38 1.35
N ASP A 202 -5.75 13.92 2.11
CA ASP A 202 -4.53 13.34 1.56
C ASP A 202 -4.95 12.23 0.57
N PRO A 203 -4.54 12.31 -0.72
CA PRO A 203 -4.86 11.28 -1.71
C PRO A 203 -4.44 9.86 -1.31
N LEU A 204 -3.63 9.72 -0.26
CA LEU A 204 -3.15 8.43 0.26
C LEU A 204 -4.19 7.62 1.05
N TYR A 205 -5.25 8.22 1.60
CA TYR A 205 -6.22 7.48 2.41
C TYR A 205 -7.61 7.40 1.74
N ARG A 206 -7.91 6.25 1.14
CA ARG A 206 -9.17 6.00 0.40
C ARG A 206 -10.36 5.67 1.30
N MET A 207 -10.10 5.29 2.55
CA MET A 207 -11.12 4.81 3.49
C MET A 207 -11.59 5.93 4.43
N ASP A 208 -12.63 6.65 4.00
CA ASP A 208 -13.37 7.56 4.87
C ASP A 208 -14.39 6.80 5.76
N ARG A 209 -15.01 7.52 6.71
CA ARG A 209 -16.06 6.98 7.59
C ARG A 209 -17.19 6.29 6.82
N ARG A 210 -17.57 6.81 5.65
CA ARG A 210 -18.65 6.27 4.85
C ARG A 210 -18.29 4.90 4.28
N PHE A 211 -17.04 4.72 3.83
CA PHE A 211 -16.53 3.42 3.40
C PHE A 211 -16.33 2.43 4.55
N LEU A 212 -15.87 2.88 5.72
CA LEU A 212 -15.79 2.04 6.92
C LEU A 212 -17.17 1.51 7.34
N LEU A 213 -18.19 2.38 7.35
CA LEU A 213 -19.58 1.98 7.61
C LEU A 213 -20.12 1.00 6.58
N ALA A 214 -19.75 1.17 5.31
CA ALA A 214 -20.16 0.27 4.25
C ALA A 214 -19.49 -1.11 4.44
N ALA A 215 -18.20 -1.14 4.74
CA ALA A 215 -17.49 -2.38 5.02
C ALA A 215 -18.15 -3.16 6.18
N GLU A 216 -18.40 -2.50 7.32
CA GLU A 216 -19.05 -3.16 8.46
C GLU A 216 -20.49 -3.60 8.16
N LEU A 217 -21.28 -2.75 7.50
CA LEU A 217 -22.69 -3.07 7.19
C LEU A 217 -22.80 -4.36 6.35
N TYR A 218 -21.82 -4.61 5.49
CA TYR A 218 -21.79 -5.75 4.59
C TYR A 218 -20.82 -6.86 5.04
N ASN A 219 -20.27 -6.78 6.25
CA ASN A 219 -19.33 -7.73 6.85
C ASN A 219 -18.08 -7.98 5.98
N TYR A 220 -17.49 -6.92 5.44
CA TYR A 220 -16.16 -6.94 4.85
C TYR A 220 -15.16 -6.41 5.88
N SER A 221 -13.97 -7.01 5.92
CA SER A 221 -12.84 -6.34 6.57
C SER A 221 -12.54 -5.04 5.81
N TYR A 222 -12.16 -3.98 6.53
CA TYR A 222 -11.80 -2.68 5.96
C TYR A 222 -10.72 -2.81 4.91
N MET A 223 -9.72 -3.66 5.19
CA MET A 223 -8.65 -3.93 4.24
C MET A 223 -9.15 -4.57 2.95
N ASN A 224 -9.99 -5.60 3.04
CA ASN A 224 -10.56 -6.21 1.83
C ASN A 224 -11.47 -5.21 1.09
N TYR A 225 -12.12 -4.30 1.81
CA TYR A 225 -12.95 -3.26 1.21
C TYR A 225 -12.09 -2.25 0.44
N GLU A 226 -10.98 -1.80 1.05
CA GLU A 226 -10.02 -0.87 0.46
C GLU A 226 -9.38 -1.44 -0.80
N ASP A 227 -9.01 -2.72 -0.82
CA ASP A 227 -8.46 -3.43 -1.99
C ASP A 227 -9.40 -3.40 -3.22
N HIS A 228 -10.68 -3.12 -3.01
CA HIS A 228 -11.67 -3.00 -4.08
C HIS A 228 -11.97 -1.56 -4.51
N LEU A 229 -11.38 -0.57 -3.82
CA LEU A 229 -11.41 0.83 -4.22
C LEU A 229 -10.34 1.06 -5.29
N GLY A 230 -10.72 1.69 -6.40
CA GLY A 230 -9.79 1.98 -7.49
C GLY A 230 -8.76 3.02 -7.09
N ASP A 231 -7.68 3.11 -7.86
CA ASP A 231 -6.65 4.13 -7.65
C ASP A 231 -7.17 5.54 -7.88
N MET A 232 -8.15 5.68 -8.77
CA MET A 232 -8.91 6.90 -8.96
C MET A 232 -10.42 6.66 -8.83
N PRO A 233 -11.20 7.69 -8.43
CA PRO A 233 -12.64 7.59 -8.34
C PRO A 233 -13.26 7.11 -9.67
N GLY A 234 -13.97 5.98 -9.63
CA GLY A 234 -14.63 5.39 -10.79
C GLY A 234 -13.82 4.33 -11.53
N GLU A 235 -12.59 4.02 -11.09
CA GLU A 235 -11.78 2.92 -11.65
C GLU A 235 -11.97 1.62 -10.87
N GLY A 236 -12.46 1.68 -9.63
CA GLY A 236 -12.66 0.51 -8.78
C GLY A 236 -13.97 -0.22 -9.02
N ASN A 237 -14.26 -1.15 -8.12
CA ASN A 237 -15.47 -1.94 -8.21
C ASN A 237 -16.70 -1.09 -7.86
N LEU A 238 -17.60 -0.89 -8.83
CA LEU A 238 -18.85 -0.11 -8.69
C LEU A 238 -19.64 -0.45 -7.42
N ARG A 239 -19.59 -1.70 -6.96
CA ARG A 239 -20.26 -2.14 -5.73
C ARG A 239 -19.69 -1.43 -4.49
N PHE A 240 -18.37 -1.37 -4.39
CA PHE A 240 -17.63 -0.85 -3.23
C PHE A 240 -17.52 0.68 -3.27
N GLU A 241 -17.29 1.26 -4.45
CA GLU A 241 -17.15 2.71 -4.57
C GLU A 241 -18.48 3.47 -4.48
N LYS A 242 -19.58 2.83 -4.89
CA LYS A 242 -20.85 3.54 -5.10
C LYS A 242 -22.05 2.90 -4.42
N LEU A 243 -22.36 1.64 -4.74
CA LEU A 243 -23.65 1.06 -4.33
C LEU A 243 -23.75 0.86 -2.81
N MET A 244 -22.69 0.34 -2.18
CA MET A 244 -22.67 0.14 -0.74
C MET A 244 -22.63 1.46 0.04
N PRO A 245 -21.77 2.44 -0.32
CA PRO A 245 -21.79 3.75 0.32
C PRO A 245 -23.10 4.53 0.13
N GLU A 246 -23.76 4.44 -1.04
CA GLU A 246 -25.09 5.03 -1.25
C GLU A 246 -26.15 4.41 -0.33
N THR A 247 -26.02 3.12 0.02
CA THR A 247 -26.91 2.46 0.98
C THR A 247 -26.69 3.01 2.39
N VAL A 248 -25.44 3.23 2.79
CA VAL A 248 -25.09 3.91 4.04
C VAL A 248 -25.71 5.31 4.10
N ASP A 249 -25.56 6.12 3.04
CA ASP A 249 -26.14 7.47 3.00
C ASP A 249 -27.66 7.46 3.17
N ALA A 250 -28.33 6.49 2.55
CA ALA A 250 -29.77 6.33 2.65
C ALA A 250 -30.20 5.91 4.06
N LEU A 251 -29.42 5.06 4.74
CA LEU A 251 -29.65 4.64 6.11
C LEU A 251 -29.44 5.79 7.11
N GLU A 252 -28.37 6.57 6.96
CA GLU A 252 -28.13 7.77 7.77
C GLU A 252 -29.26 8.80 7.61
N ARG A 253 -29.65 9.08 6.36
CA ARG A 253 -30.75 10.00 6.08
C ARG A 253 -32.07 9.48 6.63
N ALA A 254 -32.30 8.17 6.55
CA ALA A 254 -33.49 7.54 7.10
C ALA A 254 -33.57 7.64 8.62
N GLU A 255 -32.46 7.47 9.33
CA GLU A 255 -32.39 7.66 10.78
C GLU A 255 -32.64 9.13 11.16
N MET A 256 -31.94 10.06 10.50
CA MET A 256 -32.03 11.50 10.76
C MET A 256 -33.44 12.08 10.48
N GLU A 257 -34.08 11.67 9.38
CA GLU A 257 -35.40 12.18 8.98
C GLU A 257 -36.57 11.30 9.48
N GLY A 258 -36.30 10.19 10.17
CA GLY A 258 -37.33 9.28 10.68
C GLY A 258 -38.11 8.56 9.56
N TRP A 259 -37.44 8.01 8.55
CA TRP A 259 -38.09 7.32 7.44
C TRP A 259 -38.78 6.03 7.87
N THR A 260 -39.95 5.78 7.27
CA THR A 260 -40.62 4.48 7.37
C THR A 260 -39.84 3.41 6.60
N ASP A 261 -39.97 2.14 7.00
CA ASP A 261 -39.33 1.02 6.31
C ASP A 261 -39.73 0.95 4.83
N ALA A 262 -40.95 1.34 4.48
CA ALA A 262 -41.39 1.37 3.09
C ALA A 262 -40.65 2.45 2.26
N ARG A 263 -40.36 3.61 2.86
CA ARG A 263 -39.60 4.68 2.19
C ARG A 263 -38.14 4.27 2.03
N LEU A 264 -37.53 3.72 3.09
CA LEU A 264 -36.15 3.25 3.06
C LEU A 264 -35.95 2.11 2.05
N ALA A 265 -36.79 1.08 2.10
CA ALA A 265 -36.75 -0.05 1.17
C ALA A 265 -36.79 0.41 -0.30
N LYS A 266 -37.64 1.39 -0.61
CA LYS A 266 -37.72 1.99 -1.94
C LYS A 266 -36.45 2.74 -2.33
N ALA A 267 -35.81 3.44 -1.39
CA ALA A 267 -34.60 4.23 -1.66
C ALA A 267 -33.40 3.35 -2.02
N ILE A 268 -33.21 2.25 -1.29
CA ILE A 268 -32.08 1.33 -1.48
C ILE A 268 -32.42 0.11 -2.37
N LYS A 269 -33.64 0.06 -2.89
CA LYS A 269 -34.16 -0.99 -3.80
C LYS A 269 -34.15 -2.41 -3.21
N GLU A 270 -34.45 -2.52 -1.92
CA GLU A 270 -34.50 -3.80 -1.18
C GLU A 270 -35.92 -4.17 -0.71
N ASP A 271 -36.12 -5.41 -0.27
CA ASP A 271 -37.40 -5.85 0.30
C ASP A 271 -37.64 -5.17 1.67
N LYS A 272 -38.83 -4.59 1.84
CA LYS A 272 -39.28 -3.98 3.11
C LYS A 272 -39.08 -4.90 4.33
N LYS A 273 -39.19 -6.22 4.15
CA LYS A 273 -39.01 -7.21 5.22
C LYS A 273 -37.59 -7.23 5.78
N MET A 274 -36.58 -6.83 5.01
CA MET A 274 -35.18 -6.80 5.44
C MET A 274 -34.83 -5.54 6.25
N MET A 275 -35.70 -4.52 6.27
CA MET A 275 -35.37 -3.22 6.88
C MET A 275 -35.09 -3.27 8.38
N PRO A 276 -35.82 -4.05 9.20
CA PRO A 276 -35.51 -4.14 10.63
C PRO A 276 -34.10 -4.70 10.89
N GLU A 277 -33.72 -5.75 10.15
CA GLU A 277 -32.40 -6.37 10.24
C GLU A 277 -31.30 -5.43 9.76
N MET A 278 -31.49 -4.81 8.60
CA MET A 278 -30.50 -3.87 8.05
C MET A 278 -30.32 -2.63 8.92
N LYS A 279 -31.38 -2.11 9.55
CA LYS A 279 -31.26 -1.03 10.54
C LYS A 279 -30.49 -1.47 11.78
N ALA A 280 -30.68 -2.72 12.23
CA ALA A 280 -29.93 -3.26 13.35
C ALA A 280 -28.43 -3.43 13.01
N HIS A 281 -28.11 -3.96 11.83
CA HIS A 281 -26.73 -4.07 11.34
C HIS A 281 -26.10 -2.69 11.17
N PHE A 282 -26.83 -1.72 10.64
CA PHE A 282 -26.34 -0.35 10.49
C PHE A 282 -26.06 0.32 11.84
N LYS A 283 -26.92 0.13 12.84
CA LYS A 283 -26.68 0.64 14.19
C LYS A 283 -25.42 0.02 14.81
N ARG A 284 -25.20 -1.28 14.59
CA ARG A 284 -23.97 -1.97 15.01
C ARG A 284 -22.74 -1.41 14.29
N ALA A 285 -22.81 -1.24 12.97
CA ALA A 285 -21.72 -0.67 12.17
C ALA A 285 -21.33 0.72 12.70
N LYS A 286 -22.31 1.59 13.00
CA LYS A 286 -22.05 2.88 13.65
C LYS A 286 -21.40 2.74 15.02
N ASP A 287 -21.87 1.82 15.86
CA ASP A 287 -21.26 1.61 17.17
C ASP A 287 -19.79 1.17 17.07
N ILE A 288 -19.41 0.41 16.05
CA ILE A 288 -18.02 0.01 15.79
C ILE A 288 -17.22 1.19 15.21
N VAL A 289 -17.65 1.72 14.07
CA VAL A 289 -16.91 2.74 13.30
C VAL A 289 -16.82 4.08 14.05
N ASP A 290 -17.86 4.47 14.79
CA ASP A 290 -17.89 5.73 15.54
C ASP A 290 -17.31 5.56 16.97
N ALA A 291 -16.56 4.49 17.22
CA ALA A 291 -15.86 4.33 18.49
C ALA A 291 -14.84 5.47 18.69
N PRO A 292 -14.49 5.83 19.94
CA PRO A 292 -13.61 6.96 20.21
C PRO A 292 -12.18 6.85 19.65
N HIS A 293 -11.71 5.63 19.39
CA HIS A 293 -10.38 5.33 18.84
C HIS A 293 -10.32 3.89 18.29
N ALA A 294 -9.30 3.59 17.48
CA ALA A 294 -9.12 2.30 16.80
C ALA A 294 -9.24 1.08 17.72
N ALA A 295 -8.63 1.11 18.91
CA ALA A 295 -8.70 -0.01 19.84
C ALA A 295 -10.12 -0.28 20.37
N GLU A 296 -10.92 0.75 20.64
CA GLU A 296 -12.31 0.55 21.09
C GLU A 296 -13.19 0.07 19.92
N SER A 297 -12.93 0.54 18.69
CA SER A 297 -13.57 0.00 17.48
C SER A 297 -13.35 -1.50 17.35
N PHE A 298 -12.09 -1.95 17.42
CA PHE A 298 -11.72 -3.36 17.40
C PHE A 298 -12.41 -4.17 18.51
N ARG A 299 -12.39 -3.66 19.75
CA ARG A 299 -13.03 -4.34 20.89
C ARG A 299 -14.53 -4.49 20.70
N ARG A 300 -15.21 -3.47 20.18
CA ARG A 300 -16.65 -3.53 19.86
C ARG A 300 -16.92 -4.56 18.77
N GLY A 301 -16.13 -4.55 17.69
CA GLY A 301 -16.20 -5.54 16.62
C GLY A 301 -16.10 -6.98 17.14
N VAL A 302 -15.03 -7.29 17.89
CA VAL A 302 -14.83 -8.60 18.52
C VAL A 302 -15.98 -8.97 19.45
N ARG A 303 -16.46 -8.03 20.27
CA ARG A 303 -17.59 -8.27 21.18
C ARG A 303 -18.86 -8.68 20.42
N TYR A 304 -19.16 -8.01 19.31
CA TYR A 304 -20.31 -8.38 18.49
C TYR A 304 -20.12 -9.76 17.83
N SER A 305 -18.94 -10.04 17.27
CA SER A 305 -18.65 -11.36 16.68
C SER A 305 -18.80 -12.50 17.69
N VAL A 306 -18.29 -12.32 18.91
CA VAL A 306 -18.48 -13.29 20.00
C VAL A 306 -19.96 -13.39 20.39
N ARG A 307 -20.68 -12.28 20.53
CA ARG A 307 -22.10 -12.29 20.89
C ARG A 307 -22.96 -13.04 19.87
N ASP A 308 -22.66 -12.89 18.59
CA ASP A 308 -23.38 -13.59 17.52
C ASP A 308 -23.10 -15.10 17.55
N ALA A 309 -21.85 -15.47 17.87
CA ALA A 309 -21.42 -16.87 17.96
C ALA A 309 -21.96 -17.59 19.21
N VAL A 310 -22.15 -16.90 20.34
CA VAL A 310 -22.46 -17.49 21.66
C VAL A 310 -23.93 -17.92 21.84
N LYS A 311 -24.74 -18.00 20.78
CA LYS A 311 -26.16 -18.37 20.92
C LYS A 311 -26.43 -19.85 21.23
N ASP A 312 -25.47 -20.76 21.08
CA ASP A 312 -25.62 -22.21 21.37
C ASP A 312 -24.26 -22.89 21.65
N LYS A 313 -24.22 -24.23 21.76
CA LYS A 313 -22.96 -25.00 21.72
C LYS A 313 -22.34 -24.88 20.33
N MET A 314 -21.31 -24.06 20.20
CA MET A 314 -20.55 -23.91 18.97
C MET A 314 -19.92 -25.24 18.54
N SER A 315 -20.10 -25.59 17.29
CA SER A 315 -19.35 -26.61 16.59
C SER A 315 -17.92 -26.13 16.31
N ASP A 316 -17.00 -27.06 16.03
CA ASP A 316 -15.62 -26.73 15.67
C ASP A 316 -15.57 -25.76 14.47
N LYS A 317 -16.47 -25.91 13.50
CA LYS A 317 -16.57 -24.99 12.36
C LYS A 317 -16.95 -23.57 12.80
N GLU A 318 -17.93 -23.42 13.69
CA GLU A 318 -18.34 -22.10 14.18
C GLU A 318 -17.24 -21.44 15.01
N ILE A 319 -16.40 -22.23 15.69
CA ILE A 319 -15.20 -21.72 16.36
C ILE A 319 -14.19 -21.19 15.35
N GLU A 320 -13.89 -21.94 14.28
CA GLU A 320 -13.00 -21.48 13.21
C GLU A 320 -13.54 -20.24 12.48
N ASP A 321 -14.86 -20.19 12.24
CA ASP A 321 -15.51 -19.01 11.67
C ASP A 321 -15.35 -17.79 12.60
N LEU A 322 -15.53 -17.96 13.91
CA LEU A 322 -15.30 -16.89 14.90
C LEU A 322 -13.82 -16.44 14.95
N VAL A 323 -12.88 -17.38 14.95
CA VAL A 323 -11.44 -17.07 14.91
C VAL A 323 -11.12 -16.26 13.66
N THR A 324 -11.66 -16.66 12.51
CA THR A 324 -11.48 -15.93 11.25
C THR A 324 -12.00 -14.49 11.34
N GLN A 325 -13.18 -14.28 11.94
CA GLN A 325 -13.72 -12.94 12.17
C GLN A 325 -12.84 -12.09 13.12
N ILE A 326 -12.26 -12.70 14.15
CA ILE A 326 -11.31 -11.99 15.04
C ILE A 326 -10.04 -11.60 14.29
N CYS A 327 -9.52 -12.48 13.42
CA CYS A 327 -8.36 -12.19 12.58
C CYS A 327 -8.64 -11.03 11.61
N TYR A 328 -9.84 -10.97 11.02
CA TYR A 328 -10.25 -9.81 10.22
C TYR A 328 -10.29 -8.54 11.04
N GLY A 329 -10.88 -8.57 12.24
CA GLY A 329 -10.85 -7.42 13.15
C GLY A 329 -9.43 -6.97 13.49
N ALA A 330 -8.47 -7.90 13.62
CA ALA A 330 -7.08 -7.54 13.88
C ALA A 330 -6.40 -6.87 12.66
N ALA A 331 -6.75 -7.29 11.44
CA ALA A 331 -6.31 -6.62 10.22
C ALA A 331 -6.93 -5.22 10.10
N ASP A 332 -8.21 -5.08 10.45
CA ASP A 332 -8.94 -3.81 10.46
C ASP A 332 -8.34 -2.84 11.48
N LEU A 333 -7.96 -3.33 12.65
CA LEU A 333 -7.22 -2.54 13.64
C LEU A 333 -5.93 -1.98 13.05
N ALA A 334 -5.17 -2.77 12.30
CA ALA A 334 -3.93 -2.29 11.68
C ALA A 334 -4.18 -1.13 10.70
N LEU A 335 -5.24 -1.22 9.89
CA LEU A 335 -5.62 -0.14 8.98
C LEU A 335 -6.07 1.11 9.74
N LEU A 336 -6.88 0.96 10.80
CA LEU A 336 -7.32 2.10 11.61
C LEU A 336 -6.13 2.79 12.31
N LEU A 337 -5.14 2.04 12.79
CA LEU A 337 -3.91 2.60 13.36
C LEU A 337 -3.14 3.44 12.33
N GLU A 338 -3.06 2.95 11.08
CA GLU A 338 -2.44 3.69 9.97
C GLU A 338 -3.21 4.98 9.65
N LEU A 339 -4.53 4.91 9.56
CA LEU A 339 -5.42 6.07 9.32
C LEU A 339 -5.35 7.11 10.45
N GLU A 340 -5.17 6.67 11.70
CA GLU A 340 -5.03 7.54 12.86
C GLU A 340 -3.58 8.02 13.08
N GLU A 341 -2.62 7.53 12.31
CA GLU A 341 -1.17 7.74 12.51
C GLU A 341 -0.69 7.37 13.94
N THR A 342 -1.19 6.25 14.46
CA THR A 342 -0.90 5.76 15.82
C THR A 342 -0.30 4.35 15.80
N GLU A 343 0.31 3.95 16.91
CA GLU A 343 0.84 2.61 17.09
C GLU A 343 -0.04 1.76 18.03
N LEU A 344 0.07 0.43 17.92
CA LEU A 344 -0.62 -0.49 18.83
C LEU A 344 -0.20 -0.28 20.30
N SER A 345 1.04 0.18 20.51
CA SER A 345 1.63 0.49 21.82
C SER A 345 0.84 1.59 22.54
N ASP A 346 0.34 2.58 21.81
CA ASP A 346 -0.44 3.71 22.33
C ASP A 346 -1.76 3.25 23.00
N TYR A 347 -2.33 2.14 22.52
CA TYR A 347 -3.60 1.61 23.01
C TYR A 347 -3.47 0.33 23.86
N SER A 348 -2.26 -0.01 24.30
CA SER A 348 -2.00 -1.25 25.02
C SER A 348 -2.83 -1.37 26.32
N GLU A 349 -3.07 -0.26 27.01
CA GLU A 349 -3.93 -0.26 28.20
C GLU A 349 -5.39 -0.52 27.82
N ASP A 350 -5.92 0.17 26.80
CA ASP A 350 -7.31 0.02 26.36
C ASP A 350 -7.62 -1.38 25.86
N LEU A 351 -6.69 -2.04 25.17
CA LEU A 351 -6.86 -3.44 24.74
C LEU A 351 -6.86 -4.43 25.91
N ARG A 352 -6.22 -4.09 27.03
CA ARG A 352 -6.11 -4.94 28.24
C ARG A 352 -7.17 -4.65 29.30
N LYS A 353 -7.89 -3.53 29.21
CA LYS A 353 -8.98 -3.18 30.14
C LYS A 353 -10.00 -4.33 30.16
N ILE A 354 -10.11 -5.01 31.30
CA ILE A 354 -11.21 -5.93 31.56
C ILE A 354 -12.47 -5.08 31.65
N GLY A 355 -13.55 -5.46 30.94
CA GLY A 355 -14.76 -4.65 30.91
C GLY A 355 -15.36 -4.53 32.31
N ASP A 356 -15.32 -3.32 32.89
CA ASP A 356 -15.91 -3.04 34.21
C ASP A 356 -17.46 -2.98 34.15
N ASP A 357 -18.05 -2.95 32.96
CA ASP A 357 -19.51 -2.80 32.73
C ASP A 357 -20.26 -4.14 32.52
N MET A 358 -19.87 -5.20 33.22
CA MET A 358 -20.63 -6.47 33.20
C MET A 358 -21.84 -6.48 34.15
N ASP A 359 -22.11 -5.39 34.86
CA ASP A 359 -23.13 -5.33 35.92
C ASP A 359 -24.56 -4.99 35.45
N GLU A 360 -24.80 -4.73 34.15
CA GLU A 360 -26.15 -4.47 33.62
C GLU A 360 -26.44 -5.23 32.30
N ILE A 361 -26.61 -6.56 32.36
CA ILE A 361 -27.34 -7.33 31.33
C ILE A 361 -28.33 -8.30 31.97
#